data_AF-A0A847HKB0-F1
#
_entry.id   AF-A0A847HKB0-F1
#
_cell.length_a   1.000
_cell.length_b   1.000
_cell.length_c   1.000
_cell.angle_alpha   90.00
_cell.angle_beta   90.00
_cell.angle_gamma   90.00
#
_symmetry.space_group_name_H-M   'P 1'
#
loop_
_entity.id
_entity.type
_entity.pdbx_description
1 polymer ?
#
loop_
_entity_poly.entity_id
_entity_poly.type
_entity_poly.pdbx_seq_one_letter_code
_entity_poly.pdbx_strand_id
1 'polypeptide(L)' 'FIEVRSKSATAHGTPLETIDYKKRRQIERCARQYLAHKKVGADVCCRFDAVGVLFPADGQVEIVHVPDAFRLGE' A
#
# COMPACT_ATOMS: atom_id res chain seq x y z
N PHE A 1 6.43 2.74 4.50
CA PHE A 1 6.10 2.91 3.07
C PHE A 1 4.62 2.67 2.89
N ILE A 2 3.97 3.32 1.92
CA ILE A 2 2.51 3.24 1.75
C ILE A 2 2.19 2.95 0.29
N GLU A 3 1.38 1.93 0.02
CA GLU A 3 0.79 1.70 -1.30
C GLU A 3 -0.61 2.33 -1.33
N VAL A 4 -0.84 3.24 -2.28
CA VAL A 4 -2.13 3.91 -2.45
C VAL A 4 -2.78 3.39 -3.74
N ARG A 5 -3.99 2.87 -3.62
CA ARG A 5 -4.79 2.37 -4.75
C ARG A 5 -6.12 3.09 -4.80
N SER A 6 -6.60 3.36 -6.00
CA SER A 6 -7.90 3.98 -6.21
C SER A 6 -8.74 3.26 -7.25
N LYS A 7 -10.06 3.38 -7.10
CA LYS A 7 -11.07 2.95 -8.08
C LYS A 7 -12.24 3.92 -8.08
N SER A 8 -13.02 3.93 -9.16
CA SER A 8 -14.29 4.67 -9.23
C SER A 8 -15.51 3.83 -8.85
N ALA A 9 -15.36 2.49 -8.81
CA ALA A 9 -16.42 1.56 -8.45
C ALA A 9 -15.82 0.26 -7.86
N THR A 10 -16.64 -0.47 -7.10
CA THR A 10 -16.27 -1.70 -6.39
C THR A 10 -16.79 -2.99 -7.04
N ALA A 11 -17.44 -2.90 -8.21
CA ALA A 11 -18.00 -4.05 -8.93
C ALA A 11 -16.98 -5.16 -9.24
N HIS A 12 -15.69 -4.82 -9.29
CA HIS A 12 -14.58 -5.76 -9.48
C HIS A 12 -13.60 -5.73 -8.30
N GLY A 13 -14.14 -5.67 -7.08
CA GLY A 13 -13.38 -5.54 -5.84
C GLY A 13 -13.05 -4.09 -5.48
N THR A 14 -12.67 -3.90 -4.23
CA THR A 14 -12.23 -2.66 -3.60
C THR A 14 -10.83 -2.23 -4.08
N PRO A 15 -10.44 -0.96 -3.89
CA PRO A 15 -9.07 -0.52 -4.16
C PRO A 15 -8.02 -1.33 -3.39
N LEU A 16 -8.30 -1.68 -2.12
CA LEU A 16 -7.40 -2.45 -1.26
C LEU A 16 -7.14 -3.86 -1.79
N GLU A 17 -8.16 -4.54 -2.32
CA GLU A 17 -8.02 -5.86 -2.94
C GLU A 17 -7.12 -5.85 -4.18
N THR A 18 -6.87 -4.68 -4.79
CA THR A 18 -5.91 -4.57 -5.90
C THR A 18 -4.45 -4.67 -5.43
N ILE A 19 -4.18 -4.58 -4.12
CA ILE A 19 -2.84 -4.74 -3.52
C ILE A 19 -2.52 -6.24 -3.38
N ASP A 20 -2.29 -6.84 -4.54
CA ASP A 20 -1.88 -8.23 -4.69
C ASP A 20 -0.42 -8.46 -4.25
N TYR A 21 -0.03 -9.73 -4.22
CA TYR A 21 1.34 -10.14 -3.88
C TYR A 21 2.42 -9.45 -4.74
N LYS A 22 2.17 -9.22 -6.03
CA LYS A 22 3.15 -8.58 -6.92
C LYS A 22 3.40 -7.14 -6.50
N LYS A 23 2.35 -6.40 -6.13
CA LYS A 23 2.46 -5.01 -5.64
C LYS A 23 3.12 -4.93 -4.27
N ARG A 24 2.81 -5.86 -3.36
CA ARG A 24 3.51 -5.97 -2.06
C ARG A 24 5.01 -6.15 -2.27
N ARG A 25 5.42 -7.11 -3.09
CA ARG A 25 6.84 -7.35 -3.43
C ARG A 25 7.51 -6.15 -4.09
N GLN A 26 6.79 -5.37 -4.89
CA GLN A 26 7.32 -4.17 -5.52
C GLN A 26 7.65 -3.10 -4.47
N ILE A 27 6.70 -2.74 -3.61
CA ILE A 27 6.93 -1.70 -2.60
C ILE A 27 7.96 -2.14 -1.55
N GLU A 28 8.05 -3.43 -1.21
CA GLU A 28 9.13 -3.98 -0.37
C GLU A 28 10.51 -3.77 -1.00
N ARG A 29 10.65 -4.00 -2.30
CA ARG A 29 11.92 -3.79 -3.03
C ARG A 29 12.28 -2.31 -3.06
N CYS A 30 11.31 -1.44 -3.38
CA CYS A 30 11.50 0.01 -3.35
C CYS A 30 11.92 0.49 -1.95
N ALA A 31 11.25 -0.01 -0.91
CA ALA A 31 11.58 0.30 0.48
C ALA A 31 13.02 -0.08 0.82
N ARG A 32 13.44 -1.30 0.46
CA ARG A 32 14.80 -1.78 0.70
C ARG A 32 15.84 -0.91 0.02
N GLN A 33 15.62 -0.55 -1.25
CA GLN A 33 16.53 0.32 -1.99
C GLN A 33 16.59 1.72 -1.40
N TYR A 34 15.44 2.29 -1.03
CA TYR A 34 15.38 3.61 -0.41
C TYR A 34 16.14 3.64 0.93
N LEU A 35 15.89 2.67 1.81
CA LEU A 35 16.55 2.59 3.12
C LEU A 35 18.07 2.40 2.97
N ALA A 36 18.51 1.53 2.06
CA ALA A 36 19.94 1.34 1.77
C ALA A 36 20.59 2.63 1.27
N HIS A 37 19.93 3.34 0.34
CA HIS A 37 20.42 4.61 -0.18
C HIS A 37 20.48 5.70 0.91
N LYS A 38 19.53 5.69 1.85
CA LYS A 38 19.51 6.59 3.01
C LYS A 38 20.42 6.14 4.16
N LYS A 39 21.16 5.03 4.02
CA LYS A 39 22.02 4.46 5.05
C LYS A 39 21.28 4.22 6.38
N VAL A 40 20.01 3.87 6.30
CA VAL A 40 19.20 3.50 7.47
C VAL A 40 19.59 2.09 7.90
N GLY A 41 19.85 1.91 9.20
CA GLY A 41 20.22 0.62 9.78
C GLY A 41 19.11 -0.43 9.63
N ALA A 42 19.52 -1.70 9.57
CA ALA A 42 18.59 -2.84 9.44
C ALA A 42 17.74 -3.08 10.69
N ASP A 43 18.12 -2.47 11.82
CA ASP A 43 17.43 -2.47 13.11
C ASP A 43 16.21 -1.53 13.16
N VAL A 44 16.04 -0.67 12.15
CA VAL A 44 14.89 0.23 12.08
C VAL A 44 13.66 -0.50 11.56
N CYS A 45 12.60 -0.52 12.37
CA CYS A 45 11.32 -1.10 12.00
C CYS A 45 10.72 -0.39 10.76
N CYS A 46 10.54 -1.15 9.68
CA CYS A 46 9.86 -0.70 8.48
C CYS A 46 8.41 -1.19 8.48
N ARG A 47 7.44 -0.26 8.36
CA ARG A 47 6.01 -0.55 8.24
C ARG A 47 5.52 -0.37 6.80
N PHE A 48 4.61 -1.24 6.36
CA PHE A 48 3.94 -1.13 5.08
C PHE A 48 2.45 -0.88 5.31
N ASP A 49 1.96 0.28 4.88
CA ASP A 49 0.55 0.62 4.98
C ASP A 49 -0.12 0.52 3.61
N ALA A 50 -1.43 0.32 3.63
CA ALA A 50 -2.27 0.37 2.44
C ALA A 50 -3.31 1.48 2.59
N VAL A 51 -3.51 2.27 1.54
CA VAL A 51 -4.60 3.24 1.46
C VAL A 51 -5.45 2.93 0.24
N GLY A 52 -6.74 2.69 0.48
CA GLY A 52 -7.75 2.55 -0.56
C GLY A 52 -8.54 3.85 -0.69
N VAL A 53 -8.65 4.36 -1.91
CA VAL A 53 -9.46 5.55 -2.21
C VAL A 53 -10.54 5.18 -3.22
N LEU A 54 -11.80 5.32 -2.84
CA LEU A 54 -12.94 5.15 -3.74
C LEU A 54 -13.42 6.53 -4.19
N PHE A 55 -13.57 6.72 -5.50
CA PHE A 55 -14.12 7.91 -6.13
C PHE A 55 -15.45 7.56 -6.82
N PRO A 56 -16.56 7.40 -6.08
CA PRO A 56 -17.86 7.11 -6.68
C PRO A 56 -18.24 8.15 -7.74
N ALA A 57 -18.97 7.73 -8.77
CA ALA A 57 -19.52 8.66 -9.77
C ALA A 57 -20.48 9.67 -9.12
N ASP A 58 -21.30 9.18 -8.18
CA ASP A 58 -22.21 9.97 -7.37
C ASP A 58 -21.92 9.67 -5.90
N GLY A 59 -21.42 10.65 -5.15
CA GLY A 59 -21.12 10.49 -3.72
C GLY A 59 -19.86 11.19 -3.27
N GLN A 60 -19.50 10.94 -2.00
CA GLN A 60 -18.26 11.45 -1.42
C GLN A 60 -17.11 10.48 -1.66
N VAL A 61 -15.90 11.03 -1.72
CA VAL A 61 -14.67 10.22 -1.76
C VAL A 61 -14.54 9.46 -0.44
N GLU A 62 -14.36 8.16 -0.53
CA GLU A 62 -14.12 7.31 0.64
C GLU A 62 -12.64 6.94 0.73
N ILE A 63 -12.06 7.10 1.91
CA ILE A 63 -10.65 6.78 2.17
C ILE A 63 -10.59 5.77 3.30
N VAL A 64 -9.92 4.65 3.03
CA VAL A 64 -9.62 3.62 4.04
C VAL A 64 -8.12 3.50 4.17
N HIS A 65 -7.59 3.72 5.38
CA HIS A 65 -6.18 3.50 5.71
C HIS A 65 -6.05 2.26 6.57
N VAL A 66 -5.26 1.30 6.09
CA VAL A 66 -4.88 0.10 6.83
C VAL A 66 -3.41 0.25 7.23
N PRO A 67 -3.12 0.59 8.50
CA PRO A 67 -1.76 0.61 9.00
C PRO A 67 -1.23 -0.83 9.10
N ASP A 68 0.07 -1.01 8.83
CA ASP A 68 0.72 -2.33 8.96
C ASP A 68 0.00 -3.44 8.17
N ALA A 69 -0.41 -3.11 6.95
CA ALA A 69 -1.25 -3.95 6.10
C ALA A 69 -0.62 -5.30 5.71
N PHE A 70 0.71 -5.38 5.75
CA PHE A 70 1.48 -6.62 5.53
C PHE A 70 2.92 -6.49 6.02
N ARG A 71 3.58 -7.63 6.21
CA ARG A 71 4.98 -7.77 6.63
C ARG A 71 5.85 -8.27 5.48
N LEU A 72 7.17 -8.09 5.65
CA LEU A 72 8.17 -8.51 4.68
C LEU A 72 8.11 -10.02 4.45
N GLY A 73 7.83 -10.42 3.20
CA GLY A 73 7.82 -11.82 2.80
C GLY A 73 6.48 -12.55 2.99
N GLU A 74 5.42 -11.85 3.38
CA GLU A 74 4.03 -12.34 3.30
C GLU A 74 3.46 -12.30 1.86
#